data_AF-A0AAU2K120-F1
#
_entry.id   AF-A0AAU2K120-F1
#
_cell.length_a   1.000
_cell.length_b   1.000
_cell.length_c   1.000
_cell.angle_alpha   90.00
_cell.angle_beta   90.00
_cell.angle_gamma   90.00
#
_symmetry.space_group_name_H-M   'P 1'
#
loop_
_entity.id
_entity.type
_entity.pdbx_description
1 polymer ?
#
loop_
_entity_poly.entity_id
_entity_poly.type
_entity_poly.pdbx_seq_one_letter_code
_entity_poly.pdbx_strand_id
1 'polypeptide(L)'
;MEAALYGPDGFYVRPGGPGPAGHFRTSVHASGLYAGAVARLLRWVDAELGQPRRLDLVDVGAGRGELLAGVLAALPADVAARVRPYAVERARRPDGADPRIRWVAEPPERTTGLLFANEWLDNVPLEIAEDGRYVLVTPDGTESTGGPVDGADRAWLERWWPGGGRAEIGRARDEAWASAVRTVERGLAVAVDYAHTRDARPPYGTLTGFRAGREVPPAPDGSCDVTAHVALDACAGPDAALLTQREALAALGVSGARPPLSLASSDPTAYVRALVSAGEAAELTARGGLGDFGWLVQPVGIAPWPGGATG
;
A
#
# COMPACT_ATOMS: atom_id res chain seq x y z
N MET A 1 2.58 2.43 18.45
CA MET A 1 1.66 2.35 17.28
C MET A 1 0.45 1.48 17.54
N GLU A 2 0.59 0.22 17.99
CA GLU A 2 -0.57 -0.69 18.19
C GLU A 2 -1.72 -0.05 19.00
N ALA A 3 -1.41 0.53 20.17
CA ALA A 3 -2.42 1.24 20.99
C ALA A 3 -3.06 2.42 20.26
N ALA A 4 -2.28 3.18 19.49
CA ALA A 4 -2.73 4.36 18.74
C ALA A 4 -3.68 3.98 17.59
N LEU A 5 -3.39 2.90 16.88
CA LEU A 5 -4.07 2.56 15.63
C LEU A 5 -5.20 1.55 15.83
N TYR A 6 -4.95 0.52 16.64
CA TYR A 6 -5.79 -0.69 16.73
C TYR A 6 -6.21 -1.05 18.16
N GLY A 7 -5.79 -0.28 19.17
CA GLY A 7 -6.27 -0.42 20.54
C GLY A 7 -7.77 -0.10 20.68
N PRO A 8 -8.36 -0.23 21.88
CA PRO A 8 -9.79 0.04 22.11
C PRO A 8 -10.27 1.42 21.62
N ASP A 9 -9.42 2.45 21.78
CA ASP A 9 -9.66 3.82 21.31
C ASP A 9 -8.89 4.16 20.02
N GLY A 10 -8.35 3.13 19.36
CA GLY A 10 -7.45 3.23 18.22
C GLY A 10 -8.08 3.96 17.03
N PHE A 11 -7.25 4.71 16.32
CA PHE A 11 -7.64 5.59 15.23
C PHE A 11 -8.48 4.91 14.15
N TYR A 12 -8.13 3.67 13.76
CA TYR A 12 -8.81 2.94 12.70
C TYR A 12 -10.04 2.15 13.17
N VAL A 13 -10.11 1.78 14.45
CA VAL A 13 -11.11 0.83 14.96
C VAL A 13 -12.19 1.48 15.83
N ARG A 14 -11.99 2.70 16.34
CA ARG A 14 -12.96 3.32 17.24
C ARG A 14 -14.31 3.60 16.56
N PRO A 15 -15.45 3.31 17.22
CA PRO A 15 -16.77 3.66 16.69
C PRO A 15 -16.96 5.17 16.50
N GLY A 16 -17.48 5.60 15.34
CA GLY A 16 -17.75 7.02 15.07
C GLY A 16 -16.50 7.90 14.95
N GLY A 17 -15.31 7.29 14.92
CA GLY A 17 -14.09 7.98 14.57
C GLY A 17 -14.15 8.54 13.14
N PRO A 18 -13.33 9.56 12.84
CA PRO A 18 -13.29 10.16 11.51
C PRO A 18 -12.88 9.16 10.42
N GLY A 19 -12.23 8.06 10.80
CA GLY A 19 -11.69 7.05 9.89
C GLY A 19 -10.60 7.61 8.96
N PRO A 20 -9.97 6.76 8.13
CA PRO A 20 -8.96 7.20 7.17
C PRO A 20 -9.50 8.24 6.16
N ALA A 21 -10.77 8.08 5.76
CA ALA A 21 -11.41 8.86 4.70
C ALA A 21 -11.63 10.35 5.03
N GLY A 22 -11.60 10.74 6.32
CA GLY A 22 -11.70 12.14 6.75
C GLY A 22 -10.38 12.90 6.76
N HIS A 23 -9.26 12.22 6.51
CA HIS A 23 -7.93 12.74 6.87
C HIS A 23 -6.88 12.69 5.76
N PHE A 24 -6.99 11.78 4.78
CA PHE A 24 -5.95 11.61 3.76
C PHE A 24 -6.52 11.49 2.34
N ARG A 25 -5.78 12.06 1.38
CA ARG A 25 -5.99 11.83 -0.05
C ARG A 25 -4.95 10.81 -0.51
N THR A 26 -5.33 9.54 -0.55
CA THR A 26 -4.47 8.43 -1.03
C THR A 26 -4.56 8.26 -2.55
N SER A 27 -3.71 7.44 -3.15
CA SER A 27 -3.77 7.11 -4.59
C SER A 27 -5.13 6.52 -5.00
N VAL A 28 -5.77 5.77 -4.11
CA VAL A 28 -7.12 5.20 -4.30
C VAL A 28 -8.19 6.29 -4.41
N HIS A 29 -8.04 7.40 -3.67
CA HIS A 29 -8.97 8.53 -3.68
C HIS A 29 -8.61 9.61 -4.71
N ALA A 30 -7.38 9.58 -5.24
CA ALA A 30 -6.90 10.58 -6.19
C ALA A 30 -7.60 10.46 -7.56
N SER A 31 -7.77 9.23 -8.08
CA SER A 31 -8.42 9.00 -9.38
C SER A 31 -8.83 7.54 -9.61
N GLY A 32 -9.91 7.33 -10.38
CA GLY A 32 -10.31 6.02 -10.90
C GLY A 32 -9.26 5.36 -11.83
N LEU A 33 -8.27 6.12 -12.31
CA LEU A 33 -7.16 5.59 -13.10
C LEU A 33 -6.30 4.60 -12.31
N TYR A 34 -6.16 4.78 -11.00
CA TYR A 34 -5.41 3.86 -10.15
C TYR A 34 -6.10 2.49 -10.08
N ALA A 35 -7.40 2.46 -9.80
CA ALA A 35 -8.19 1.24 -9.83
C ALA A 35 -8.20 0.59 -11.23
N GLY A 36 -8.24 1.39 -12.30
CA GLY A 36 -8.09 0.90 -13.67
C GLY A 36 -6.72 0.26 -13.95
N ALA A 37 -5.64 0.78 -13.35
CA ALA A 37 -4.31 0.19 -13.45
C ALA A 37 -4.25 -1.16 -12.71
N VAL A 38 -4.77 -1.23 -11.49
CA VAL A 38 -4.87 -2.48 -10.73
C VAL A 38 -5.75 -3.52 -11.45
N ALA A 39 -6.84 -3.10 -12.10
CA ALA A 39 -7.65 -3.98 -12.95
C ALA A 39 -6.86 -4.54 -14.14
N ARG A 40 -5.97 -3.75 -14.76
CA ARG A 40 -5.07 -4.23 -15.82
C ARG A 40 -4.01 -5.19 -15.28
N LEU A 41 -3.47 -4.94 -14.08
CA LEU A 41 -2.57 -5.86 -13.41
C LEU A 41 -3.25 -7.20 -13.11
N LEU A 42 -4.48 -7.17 -12.56
CA LEU A 42 -5.26 -8.38 -12.29
C LEU A 42 -5.53 -9.17 -13.57
N ARG A 43 -5.82 -8.51 -14.70
CA ARG A 43 -5.98 -9.17 -16.00
C ARG A 43 -4.68 -9.78 -16.53
N TRP A 44 -3.54 -9.16 -16.26
CA TRP A 44 -2.24 -9.76 -16.57
C TRP A 44 -2.02 -11.02 -15.74
N VAL A 45 -2.27 -10.97 -14.42
CA VAL A 45 -2.20 -12.15 -13.53
C VAL A 45 -3.15 -13.25 -13.99
N ASP A 46 -4.39 -12.90 -14.37
CA ASP A 46 -5.38 -13.83 -14.90
C ASP A 46 -4.87 -14.57 -16.15
N ALA A 47 -4.21 -13.86 -17.07
CA ALA A 47 -3.61 -14.45 -18.26
C ALA A 47 -2.45 -15.39 -17.92
N GLU A 48 -1.53 -14.97 -17.03
CA GLU A 48 -0.40 -15.79 -16.56
C GLU A 48 -0.85 -17.07 -15.81
N LEU A 49 -2.00 -17.01 -15.16
CA LEU A 49 -2.61 -18.15 -14.49
C LEU A 49 -3.38 -19.08 -15.45
N GLY A 50 -3.49 -18.73 -16.73
CA GLY A 50 -4.25 -19.51 -17.72
C GLY A 50 -5.76 -19.35 -17.59
N GLN A 51 -6.23 -18.16 -17.17
CA GLN A 51 -7.64 -17.78 -17.05
C GLN A 51 -8.46 -18.77 -16.19
N PRO A 52 -8.10 -18.94 -14.91
CA PRO A 52 -8.75 -19.91 -14.04
C PRO A 52 -10.24 -19.60 -13.87
N ARG A 53 -11.07 -20.63 -13.62
CA ARG A 53 -12.52 -20.45 -13.37
C ARG A 53 -12.85 -19.52 -12.20
N ARG A 54 -11.92 -19.38 -11.25
CA ARG A 54 -11.98 -18.49 -10.10
C ARG A 54 -10.67 -17.69 -10.07
N LEU A 55 -10.80 -16.38 -9.91
CA LEU A 55 -9.68 -15.47 -9.75
C LEU A 55 -9.86 -14.67 -8.46
N ASP A 56 -8.95 -14.78 -7.53
CA ASP A 56 -9.03 -14.05 -6.27
C ASP A 56 -8.44 -12.65 -6.41
N LEU A 57 -9.12 -11.66 -5.83
CA LEU A 57 -8.62 -10.30 -5.67
C LEU A 57 -8.71 -9.96 -4.19
N VAL A 58 -7.56 -9.86 -3.53
CA VAL A 58 -7.44 -9.60 -2.09
C VAL A 58 -6.86 -8.20 -1.89
N ASP A 59 -7.57 -7.34 -1.19
CA ASP A 59 -7.12 -6.00 -0.80
C ASP A 59 -6.85 -5.99 0.71
N VAL A 60 -5.59 -5.76 1.11
CA VAL A 60 -5.14 -5.76 2.50
C VAL A 60 -5.04 -4.33 3.02
N GLY A 61 -5.72 -4.06 4.14
CA GLY A 61 -5.97 -2.67 4.56
C GLY A 61 -7.00 -2.02 3.65
N ALA A 62 -8.06 -2.76 3.29
CA ALA A 62 -9.03 -2.37 2.26
C ALA A 62 -9.80 -1.07 2.61
N GLY A 63 -9.71 -0.58 3.84
CA GLY A 63 -10.40 0.61 4.30
C GLY A 63 -11.91 0.44 4.16
N ARG A 64 -12.53 1.21 3.25
CA ARG A 64 -13.97 1.11 2.98
C ARG A 64 -14.27 0.39 1.66
N GLY A 65 -13.26 -0.19 1.01
CA GLY A 65 -13.37 -1.02 -0.19
C GLY A 65 -13.41 -0.24 -1.49
N GLU A 66 -13.01 1.04 -1.49
CA GLU A 66 -13.02 1.91 -2.68
C GLU A 66 -12.18 1.32 -3.82
N LEU A 67 -10.99 0.78 -3.52
CA LEU A 67 -10.12 0.18 -4.53
C LEU A 67 -10.80 -1.04 -5.17
N LEU A 68 -11.31 -1.97 -4.36
CA LEU A 68 -12.03 -3.14 -4.85
C LEU A 68 -13.24 -2.75 -5.71
N ALA A 69 -14.06 -1.80 -5.26
CA ALA A 69 -15.22 -1.33 -6.02
C ALA A 69 -14.80 -0.74 -7.37
N GLY A 70 -13.75 0.10 -7.38
CA GLY A 70 -13.19 0.68 -8.61
C GLY A 70 -12.64 -0.38 -9.57
N VAL A 71 -11.90 -1.38 -9.06
CA VAL A 71 -11.35 -2.48 -9.86
C VAL A 71 -12.49 -3.29 -10.47
N LEU A 72 -13.49 -3.67 -9.68
CA LEU A 72 -14.64 -4.44 -10.16
C LEU A 72 -15.43 -3.70 -11.24
N ALA A 73 -15.53 -2.37 -11.16
CA ALA A 73 -16.19 -1.54 -12.16
C ALA A 73 -15.37 -1.40 -13.47
N ALA A 74 -14.04 -1.48 -13.38
CA ALA A 74 -13.12 -1.36 -14.51
C ALA A 74 -12.88 -2.69 -15.26
N LEU A 75 -13.29 -3.82 -14.69
CA LEU A 75 -13.09 -5.14 -15.30
C LEU A 75 -14.10 -5.45 -16.41
N PRO A 76 -13.67 -6.12 -17.50
CA PRO A 76 -14.57 -6.76 -18.45
C PRO A 76 -15.52 -7.75 -17.76
N ALA A 77 -16.75 -7.87 -18.27
CA ALA A 77 -17.82 -8.66 -17.61
C ALA A 77 -17.46 -10.15 -17.43
N ASP A 78 -16.75 -10.74 -18.40
CA ASP A 78 -16.29 -12.13 -18.38
C ASP A 78 -15.22 -12.38 -17.31
N VAL A 79 -14.32 -11.43 -17.09
CA VAL A 79 -13.33 -11.49 -16.01
C VAL A 79 -14.02 -11.25 -14.67
N ALA A 80 -14.82 -10.19 -14.57
CA ALA A 80 -15.55 -9.82 -13.34
C ALA A 80 -16.43 -10.96 -12.80
N ALA A 81 -17.03 -11.78 -13.67
CA ALA A 81 -17.83 -12.94 -13.27
C ALA A 81 -17.04 -14.02 -12.51
N ARG A 82 -15.74 -14.15 -12.80
CA ARG A 82 -14.83 -15.12 -12.15
C ARG A 82 -14.15 -14.55 -10.91
N VAL A 83 -14.10 -13.23 -10.77
CA VAL A 83 -13.42 -12.57 -9.65
C VAL A 83 -14.13 -12.86 -8.32
N ARG A 84 -13.33 -13.10 -7.28
CA ARG A 84 -13.76 -13.21 -5.88
C ARG A 84 -13.03 -12.13 -5.09
N PRO A 85 -13.68 -10.98 -4.82
CA PRO A 85 -13.06 -9.87 -4.12
C PRO A 85 -13.13 -10.07 -2.60
N TYR A 86 -12.00 -9.89 -1.92
CA TYR A 86 -11.84 -9.94 -0.47
C TYR A 86 -11.28 -8.62 0.04
N ALA A 87 -12.01 -7.97 0.93
CA ALA A 87 -11.53 -6.84 1.74
C ALA A 87 -11.00 -7.42 3.06
N VAL A 88 -9.69 -7.34 3.27
CA VAL A 88 -9.06 -7.68 4.55
C VAL A 88 -8.96 -6.41 5.37
N GLU A 89 -9.78 -6.30 6.40
CA GLU A 89 -9.93 -5.08 7.18
C GLU A 89 -10.30 -5.38 8.64
N ARG A 90 -9.67 -4.66 9.57
CA ARG A 90 -9.96 -4.71 11.01
C ARG A 90 -11.14 -3.80 11.37
N ALA A 91 -11.26 -2.67 10.68
CA ALA A 91 -12.37 -1.75 10.85
C ALA A 91 -13.71 -2.38 10.44
N ARG A 92 -14.80 -1.81 10.94
CA ARG A 92 -16.15 -2.28 10.61
C ARG A 92 -16.43 -2.07 9.13
N ARG A 93 -16.98 -3.10 8.47
CA ARG A 93 -17.56 -3.01 7.12
C ARG A 93 -18.50 -1.79 7.00
N PRO A 94 -18.32 -0.92 6.00
CA PRO A 94 -19.16 0.24 5.80
C PRO A 94 -20.57 -0.16 5.32
N ASP A 95 -21.56 0.64 5.71
CA ASP A 95 -22.92 0.50 5.23
C ASP A 95 -22.98 0.76 3.70
N GLY A 96 -23.78 -0.03 2.98
CA GLY A 96 -23.90 0.08 1.53
C GLY A 96 -22.71 -0.48 0.72
N ALA A 97 -21.72 -1.12 1.37
CA ALA A 97 -20.62 -1.78 0.65
C ALA A 97 -21.14 -2.82 -0.35
N ASP A 98 -20.51 -2.87 -1.52
CA ASP A 98 -20.84 -3.78 -2.62
C ASP A 98 -21.01 -5.23 -2.08
N PRO A 99 -22.17 -5.86 -2.28
CA PRO A 99 -22.46 -7.18 -1.73
C PRO A 99 -21.57 -8.29 -2.32
N ARG A 100 -20.87 -8.03 -3.43
CA ARG A 100 -19.89 -8.96 -4.01
C ARG A 100 -18.62 -9.06 -3.17
N ILE A 101 -18.27 -8.01 -2.41
CA ILE A 101 -17.05 -7.93 -1.60
C ILE A 101 -17.22 -8.72 -0.30
N ARG A 102 -16.31 -9.66 -0.08
CA ARG A 102 -16.23 -10.45 1.16
C ARG A 102 -15.31 -9.74 2.15
N TRP A 103 -15.84 -9.39 3.31
CA TRP A 103 -15.09 -8.72 4.37
C TRP A 103 -14.57 -9.76 5.36
N VAL A 104 -13.26 -9.77 5.59
CA VAL A 104 -12.55 -10.75 6.42
C VAL A 104 -11.49 -10.04 7.27
N ALA A 105 -11.11 -10.65 8.40
CA ALA A 105 -10.07 -10.10 9.28
C ALA A 105 -8.64 -10.45 8.81
N GLU A 106 -8.49 -11.56 8.08
CA GLU A 106 -7.22 -12.07 7.60
C GLU A 106 -7.32 -12.48 6.11
N PRO A 107 -6.22 -12.40 5.34
CA PRO A 107 -6.21 -12.83 3.94
C PRO A 107 -6.56 -14.32 3.81
N PRO A 108 -7.40 -14.72 2.83
CA PRO A 108 -7.76 -16.11 2.66
C PRO A 108 -6.56 -16.96 2.24
N GLU A 109 -6.37 -18.11 2.89
CA GLU A 109 -5.35 -19.08 2.51
C GLU A 109 -5.57 -19.63 1.09
N ARG A 110 -4.46 -19.98 0.42
CA ARG A 110 -4.42 -20.55 -0.92
C ARG A 110 -5.12 -19.66 -1.97
N THR A 111 -4.85 -18.37 -1.89
CA THR A 111 -5.28 -17.37 -2.85
C THR A 111 -4.66 -17.67 -4.22
N THR A 112 -5.49 -17.73 -5.26
CA THR A 112 -5.04 -17.82 -6.66
C THR A 112 -5.46 -16.56 -7.41
N GLY A 113 -4.54 -15.61 -7.59
CA GLY A 113 -4.85 -14.31 -8.17
C GLY A 113 -3.96 -13.17 -7.67
N LEU A 114 -4.55 -12.01 -7.38
CA LEU A 114 -3.82 -10.82 -6.95
C LEU A 114 -4.10 -10.52 -5.47
N LEU A 115 -3.03 -10.44 -4.67
CA LEU A 115 -3.04 -9.78 -3.37
C LEU A 115 -2.45 -8.39 -3.53
N PHE A 116 -3.16 -7.37 -3.07
CA PHE A 116 -2.77 -5.97 -3.17
C PHE A 116 -2.87 -5.33 -1.80
N ALA A 117 -1.87 -4.56 -1.40
CA ALA A 117 -1.81 -3.87 -0.12
C ALA A 117 -1.34 -2.43 -0.37
N ASN A 118 -2.28 -1.48 -0.44
CA ASN A 118 -1.95 -0.07 -0.64
C ASN A 118 -1.95 0.66 0.70
N GLU A 119 -0.81 1.23 1.08
CA GLU A 119 -0.65 2.01 2.33
C GLU A 119 -1.09 1.19 3.55
N TRP A 120 -0.57 -0.05 3.60
CA TRP A 120 -0.83 -0.99 4.69
C TRP A 120 0.40 -1.16 5.60
N LEU A 121 1.60 -1.24 5.02
CA LEU A 121 2.81 -1.61 5.76
C LEU A 121 3.29 -0.45 6.63
N ASP A 122 3.12 0.78 6.18
CA ASP A 122 3.26 2.01 6.94
C ASP A 122 2.49 2.03 8.28
N ASN A 123 1.34 1.38 8.31
CA ASN A 123 0.44 1.27 9.43
C ASN A 123 0.63 -0.03 10.24
N VAL A 124 1.57 -0.89 9.84
CA VAL A 124 2.02 -2.02 10.67
C VAL A 124 2.97 -1.48 11.75
N PRO A 125 2.69 -1.75 13.04
CA PRO A 125 3.50 -1.25 14.15
C PRO A 125 4.98 -1.61 14.03
N LEU A 126 5.83 -0.67 14.43
CA LEU A 126 7.26 -0.87 14.57
C LEU A 126 7.78 -0.34 15.91
N GLU A 127 9.01 -0.75 16.22
CA GLU A 127 9.79 -0.25 17.33
C GLU A 127 10.82 0.78 16.84
N ILE A 128 11.12 1.77 17.67
CA ILE A 128 12.17 2.74 17.41
C ILE A 128 13.40 2.40 18.24
N ALA A 129 14.57 2.51 17.64
CA ALA A 129 15.85 2.48 18.34
C ALA A 129 16.57 3.82 18.22
N GLU A 130 17.28 4.21 19.27
CA GLU A 130 18.21 5.35 19.27
C GLU A 130 19.48 4.94 20.03
N ASP A 131 20.64 5.12 19.39
CA ASP A 131 21.96 4.79 19.93
C ASP A 131 22.05 3.36 20.51
N GLY A 132 21.42 2.40 19.81
CA GLY A 132 21.42 0.99 20.20
C GLY A 132 20.50 0.64 21.36
N ARG A 133 19.56 1.52 21.73
CA ARG A 133 18.56 1.29 22.76
C ARG A 133 17.16 1.52 22.21
N TYR A 134 16.17 0.78 22.71
CA TYR A 134 14.78 1.03 22.36
C TYR A 134 14.36 2.42 22.85
N VAL A 135 13.50 3.09 22.09
CA VAL A 135 12.81 4.31 22.52
C VAL A 135 11.44 3.92 23.05
N LEU A 136 11.21 4.22 24.34
CA LEU A 136 9.90 4.05 24.97
C LEU A 136 9.09 5.33 24.80
N VAL A 137 7.78 5.21 24.80
CA VAL A 137 6.89 6.37 24.63
C VAL A 137 5.70 6.26 25.59
N THR A 138 5.35 7.38 26.23
CA THR A 138 4.15 7.48 27.07
C THR A 138 2.94 7.90 26.23
N PRO A 139 1.69 7.79 26.73
CA PRO A 139 0.49 8.14 25.97
C PRO A 139 0.47 9.55 25.37
N ASP A 140 1.15 10.52 25.99
CA ASP A 140 1.21 11.91 25.49
C ASP A 140 2.28 12.14 24.41
N GLY A 141 2.99 11.08 24.00
CA GLY A 141 4.07 11.14 23.01
C GLY A 141 5.45 11.42 23.60
N THR A 142 5.58 11.62 24.92
CA THR A 142 6.89 11.83 25.55
C THR A 142 7.74 10.56 25.45
N GLU A 143 8.90 10.70 24.80
CA GLU A 143 9.88 9.64 24.63
C GLU A 143 10.83 9.52 25.82
N SER A 144 11.29 8.30 26.10
CA SER A 144 12.35 8.03 27.08
C SER A 144 13.21 6.85 26.64
N THR A 145 14.43 6.77 27.15
CA THR A 145 15.36 5.71 26.78
C THR A 145 14.99 4.37 27.43
N GLY A 146 14.75 3.36 26.61
CA GLY A 146 14.48 1.99 27.02
C GLY A 146 15.74 1.16 27.21
N GLY A 147 15.58 -0.18 27.20
CA GLY A 147 16.66 -1.16 27.28
C GLY A 147 17.54 -1.22 26.02
N PRO A 148 18.68 -1.93 26.04
CA PRO A 148 19.46 -2.18 24.84
C PRO A 148 18.65 -2.96 23.80
N VAL A 149 18.85 -2.67 22.51
CA VAL A 149 18.30 -3.47 21.42
C VAL A 149 19.08 -4.78 21.32
N ASP A 150 18.38 -5.90 21.31
CA ASP A 150 18.98 -7.23 21.26
C ASP A 150 18.30 -8.16 20.25
N GLY A 151 18.75 -9.43 20.23
CA GLY A 151 18.12 -10.49 19.46
C GLY A 151 17.90 -10.18 17.97
N ALA A 152 16.66 -10.42 17.52
CA ALA A 152 16.26 -10.30 16.13
C ALA A 152 16.21 -8.84 15.65
N ASP A 153 15.89 -7.89 16.53
CA ASP A 153 15.84 -6.46 16.19
C ASP A 153 17.25 -5.92 15.95
N ARG A 154 18.22 -6.30 16.79
CA ARG A 154 19.63 -5.93 16.59
C ARG A 154 20.15 -6.50 15.25
N ALA A 155 19.87 -7.77 14.97
CA ALA A 155 20.27 -8.40 13.72
C ALA A 155 19.64 -7.73 12.49
N TRP A 156 18.37 -7.30 12.61
CA TRP A 156 17.68 -6.56 11.55
C TRP A 156 18.35 -5.20 11.31
N LEU A 157 18.63 -4.44 12.38
CA LEU A 157 19.31 -3.14 12.27
C LEU A 157 20.70 -3.27 11.64
N GLU A 158 21.51 -4.24 12.06
CA GLU A 158 22.85 -4.48 11.51
C GLU A 158 22.83 -4.74 10.00
N ARG A 159 21.81 -5.45 9.51
CA ARG A 159 21.66 -5.76 8.10
C ARG A 159 21.11 -4.58 7.31
N TRP A 160 20.04 -4.00 7.82
CA TRP A 160 19.17 -3.13 7.03
C TRP A 160 19.35 -1.64 7.34
N TRP A 161 19.65 -1.26 8.58
CA TRP A 161 19.79 0.14 9.01
C TRP A 161 21.23 0.47 9.48
N PRO A 162 22.24 0.38 8.60
CA PRO A 162 23.62 0.71 8.98
C PRO A 162 23.75 2.23 9.16
N GLY A 163 24.40 2.67 10.25
CA GLY A 163 24.69 4.11 10.45
C GLY A 163 24.55 4.62 11.88
N GLY A 164 23.93 3.84 12.78
CA GLY A 164 23.66 4.28 14.15
C GLY A 164 22.62 5.41 14.24
N GLY A 165 22.50 6.05 15.39
CA GLY A 165 21.49 7.09 15.63
C GLY A 165 20.09 6.53 15.78
N ARG A 166 19.09 7.26 15.26
CA ARG A 166 17.67 6.89 15.31
C ARG A 166 17.28 5.99 14.13
N ALA A 167 16.64 4.86 14.43
CA ALA A 167 16.28 3.84 13.45
C ALA A 167 14.87 3.29 13.68
N GLU A 168 14.20 2.98 12.58
CA GLU A 168 12.86 2.37 12.56
C GLU A 168 12.99 0.87 12.27
N ILE A 169 12.71 0.04 13.28
CA ILE A 169 12.91 -1.41 13.18
C ILE A 169 11.74 -2.04 12.40
N GLY A 170 11.95 -2.24 11.11
CA GLY A 170 10.93 -2.75 10.18
C GLY A 170 10.63 -4.25 10.27
N ARG A 171 11.24 -5.01 11.20
CA ARG A 171 11.11 -6.47 11.27
C ARG A 171 9.66 -6.96 11.30
N ALA A 172 8.80 -6.33 12.11
CA ALA A 172 7.39 -6.70 12.18
C ALA A 172 6.65 -6.51 10.84
N ARG A 173 7.09 -5.53 10.02
CA ARG A 173 6.56 -5.29 8.68
C ARG A 173 7.02 -6.37 7.71
N ASP A 174 8.28 -6.80 7.79
CA ASP A 174 8.80 -7.95 7.02
C ASP A 174 8.00 -9.22 7.33
N GLU A 175 7.75 -9.47 8.62
CA GLU A 175 6.97 -10.63 9.09
C GLU A 175 5.52 -10.57 8.61
N ALA A 176 4.88 -9.40 8.69
CA ALA A 176 3.51 -9.16 8.21
C ALA A 176 3.41 -9.36 6.69
N TRP A 177 4.31 -8.75 5.91
CA TRP A 177 4.35 -8.90 4.46
C TRP A 177 4.59 -10.35 4.06
N ALA A 178 5.58 -11.03 4.65
CA ALA A 178 5.85 -12.43 4.39
C ALA A 178 4.64 -13.31 4.73
N SER A 179 3.88 -12.97 5.77
CA SER A 179 2.64 -13.69 6.12
C SER A 179 1.55 -13.50 5.06
N ALA A 180 1.35 -12.28 4.57
CA ALA A 180 0.40 -12.01 3.50
C ALA A 180 0.79 -12.77 2.22
N VAL A 181 2.05 -12.71 1.81
CA VAL A 181 2.57 -13.43 0.63
C VAL A 181 2.35 -14.94 0.75
N ARG A 182 2.58 -15.55 1.93
CA ARG A 182 2.37 -16.99 2.15
C ARG A 182 0.93 -17.45 1.91
N THR A 183 -0.05 -16.55 1.96
CA THR A 183 -1.45 -16.90 1.66
C THR A 183 -1.69 -17.09 0.16
N VAL A 184 -0.82 -16.57 -0.70
CA VAL A 184 -0.89 -16.71 -2.15
C VAL A 184 -0.31 -18.07 -2.55
N GLU A 185 -1.12 -18.94 -3.14
CA GLU A 185 -0.67 -20.23 -3.68
C GLU A 185 -0.06 -20.05 -5.07
N ARG A 186 -0.73 -19.27 -5.93
CA ARG A 186 -0.23 -18.88 -7.26
C ARG A 186 -0.78 -17.51 -7.65
N GLY A 187 0.09 -16.60 -8.08
CA GLY A 187 -0.32 -15.25 -8.47
C GLY A 187 0.73 -14.20 -8.12
N LEU A 188 0.25 -12.99 -7.85
CA LEU A 188 1.09 -11.83 -7.57
C LEU A 188 0.67 -11.20 -6.24
N ALA A 189 1.64 -10.85 -5.41
CA ALA A 189 1.43 -9.99 -4.24
C ALA A 189 2.09 -8.64 -4.49
N VAL A 190 1.38 -7.54 -4.24
CA VAL A 190 1.90 -6.18 -4.38
C VAL A 190 1.66 -5.38 -3.11
N ALA A 191 2.72 -4.76 -2.58
CA ALA A 191 2.61 -3.71 -1.57
C ALA A 191 2.97 -2.36 -2.21
N VAL A 192 2.18 -1.34 -1.94
CA VAL A 192 2.41 0.04 -2.40
C VAL A 192 2.46 0.94 -1.18
N ASP A 193 3.57 1.63 -0.97
CA ASP A 193 3.75 2.43 0.24
C ASP A 193 4.75 3.58 0.07
N TYR A 194 4.69 4.59 0.92
CA TYR A 194 5.78 5.56 1.01
C TYR A 194 7.00 4.88 1.64
N ALA A 195 8.10 4.86 0.89
CA ALA A 195 9.19 3.94 1.14
C ALA A 195 10.56 4.59 0.97
N HIS A 196 11.57 3.90 1.48
CA HIS A 196 12.98 4.20 1.25
C HIS A 196 13.78 2.91 1.07
N THR A 197 14.94 3.00 0.43
CA THR A 197 15.92 1.90 0.36
C THR A 197 17.03 2.12 1.37
N ARG A 198 17.84 1.08 1.61
CA ARG A 198 19.02 1.10 2.49
C ARG A 198 19.96 2.27 2.24
N ASP A 199 20.15 2.66 0.98
CA ASP A 199 21.06 3.76 0.62
C ASP A 199 20.41 5.15 0.74
N ALA A 200 19.09 5.22 0.92
CA ALA A 200 18.30 6.45 0.99
C ALA A 200 17.53 6.60 2.32
N ARG A 201 17.93 5.86 3.37
CA ARG A 201 17.24 5.90 4.67
C ARG A 201 17.31 7.29 5.30
N PRO A 202 16.19 7.84 5.77
CA PRO A 202 16.19 9.13 6.45
C PRO A 202 16.96 9.07 7.77
N PRO A 203 17.93 9.96 8.00
CA PRO A 203 18.83 9.87 9.16
C PRO A 203 18.13 10.07 10.52
N TYR A 204 16.92 10.63 10.53
CA TYR A 204 16.12 10.89 11.73
C TYR A 204 14.85 10.02 11.79
N GLY A 205 14.72 9.03 10.91
CA GLY A 205 13.46 8.32 10.70
C GLY A 205 12.40 9.20 10.02
N THR A 206 11.19 8.69 9.97
CA THR A 206 10.00 9.20 9.29
C THR A 206 8.72 9.07 10.12
N LEU A 207 8.80 8.48 11.32
CA LEU A 207 7.67 8.32 12.23
C LEU A 207 7.00 9.66 12.48
N THR A 208 5.73 9.75 12.14
CA THR A 208 4.96 10.97 12.28
C THR A 208 3.50 10.66 12.63
N GLY A 209 2.82 11.68 13.14
CA GLY A 209 1.40 11.65 13.43
C GLY A 209 0.62 12.51 12.45
N PHE A 210 -0.62 12.15 12.16
CA PHE A 210 -1.50 12.95 11.32
C PHE A 210 -2.90 13.10 11.92
N ARG A 211 -3.39 14.33 11.95
CA ARG A 211 -4.72 14.68 12.46
C ARG A 211 -5.33 15.77 11.61
N ALA A 212 -6.54 15.54 11.07
CA ALA A 212 -7.20 16.51 10.19
C ALA A 212 -6.35 16.91 8.96
N GLY A 213 -5.63 15.94 8.38
CA GLY A 213 -4.76 16.15 7.21
C GLY A 213 -3.52 16.99 7.50
N ARG A 214 -3.16 17.18 8.77
CA ARG A 214 -1.97 17.92 9.20
C ARG A 214 -1.05 17.02 9.99
N GLU A 215 0.24 17.20 9.74
CA GLU A 215 1.29 16.56 10.52
C GLU A 215 1.27 17.09 11.96
N VAL A 216 1.39 16.17 12.91
CA VAL A 216 1.43 16.40 14.35
C VAL A 216 2.45 15.45 14.97
N PRO A 217 2.98 15.74 16.16
CA PRO A 217 3.78 14.76 16.90
C PRO A 217 3.00 13.44 17.07
N PRO A 218 3.63 12.27 16.86
CA PRO A 218 2.98 10.98 17.03
C PRO A 218 2.67 10.74 18.51
N ALA A 219 1.45 10.31 18.82
CA ALA A 219 1.01 10.01 20.18
C ALA A 219 0.27 8.67 20.23
N PRO A 220 0.58 7.77 21.18
CA PRO A 220 -0.10 6.48 21.28
C PRO A 220 -1.43 6.56 22.07
N ASP A 221 -2.22 7.62 21.85
CA ASP A 221 -3.51 7.88 22.50
C ASP A 221 -4.73 7.72 21.56
N GLY A 222 -4.48 7.38 20.29
CA GLY A 222 -5.51 7.25 19.26
C GLY A 222 -6.00 8.59 18.68
N SER A 223 -5.49 9.73 19.13
CA SER A 223 -5.94 11.04 18.67
C SER A 223 -5.47 11.37 17.24
N CYS A 224 -4.42 10.73 16.76
CA CYS A 224 -3.87 10.85 15.41
C CYS A 224 -3.61 9.48 14.80
N ASP A 225 -3.56 9.45 13.47
CA ASP A 225 -2.94 8.36 12.73
C ASP A 225 -1.43 8.42 12.96
N VAL A 226 -0.78 7.27 13.14
CA VAL A 226 0.66 7.19 13.41
C VAL A 226 1.28 6.26 12.38
N THR A 227 2.23 6.79 11.62
CA THR A 227 2.81 6.10 10.47
C THR A 227 4.30 6.36 10.33
N ALA A 228 5.00 5.50 9.61
CA ALA A 228 6.40 5.66 9.21
C ALA A 228 6.63 5.02 7.84
N HIS A 229 7.53 5.59 7.03
CA HIS A 229 7.94 5.06 5.74
C HIS A 229 8.47 3.63 5.84
N VAL A 230 8.33 2.88 4.76
CA VAL A 230 8.61 1.45 4.72
C VAL A 230 9.98 1.17 4.10
N ALA A 231 10.79 0.37 4.79
CA ALA A 231 11.98 -0.28 4.23
C ALA A 231 11.58 -1.43 3.29
N LEU A 232 11.00 -1.13 2.12
CA LEU A 232 10.50 -2.16 1.19
C LEU A 232 11.60 -3.12 0.71
N ASP A 233 12.85 -2.68 0.72
CA ASP A 233 14.01 -3.51 0.43
C ASP A 233 14.26 -4.61 1.47
N ALA A 234 13.90 -4.37 2.74
CA ALA A 234 13.92 -5.39 3.79
C ALA A 234 12.77 -6.39 3.64
N CYS A 235 11.60 -5.93 3.20
CA CYS A 235 10.44 -6.77 2.95
C CYS A 235 10.57 -7.63 1.68
N ALA A 236 11.45 -7.26 0.75
CA ALA A 236 11.57 -7.92 -0.55
C ALA A 236 12.01 -9.39 -0.42
N GLY A 237 11.19 -10.30 -0.95
CA GLY A 237 11.53 -11.71 -1.08
C GLY A 237 12.36 -12.02 -2.33
N PRO A 238 12.72 -13.30 -2.55
CA PRO A 238 13.35 -13.73 -3.79
C PRO A 238 12.50 -13.36 -5.01
N ASP A 239 13.15 -12.96 -6.10
CA ASP A 239 12.49 -12.57 -7.37
C ASP A 239 11.53 -11.37 -7.28
N ALA A 240 11.51 -10.67 -6.15
CA ALA A 240 10.73 -9.46 -5.99
C ALA A 240 11.30 -8.32 -6.84
N ALA A 241 10.42 -7.50 -7.41
CA ALA A 241 10.78 -6.26 -8.05
C ALA A 241 10.40 -5.07 -7.15
N LEU A 242 11.31 -4.09 -7.06
CA LEU A 242 11.05 -2.80 -6.45
C LEU A 242 10.95 -1.76 -7.57
N LEU A 243 9.81 -1.07 -7.63
CA LEU A 243 9.54 -0.01 -8.58
C LEU A 243 9.10 1.25 -7.84
N THR A 244 9.16 2.38 -8.52
CA THR A 244 8.38 3.55 -8.14
C THR A 244 6.96 3.44 -8.70
N GLN A 245 6.00 4.10 -8.07
CA GLN A 245 4.59 4.09 -8.50
C GLN A 245 4.47 4.61 -9.93
N ARG A 246 5.23 5.63 -10.31
CA ARG A 246 5.24 6.11 -11.70
C ARG A 246 5.67 5.02 -12.69
N GLU A 247 6.65 4.17 -12.35
CA GLU A 247 7.13 3.09 -13.22
C GLU A 247 6.09 1.98 -13.33
N ALA A 248 5.52 1.56 -12.19
CA ALA A 248 4.46 0.56 -12.17
C ALA A 248 3.21 1.05 -12.94
N LEU A 249 2.76 2.27 -12.70
CA LEU A 249 1.61 2.85 -13.39
C LEU A 249 1.87 3.06 -14.88
N ALA A 250 3.09 3.46 -15.28
CA ALA A 250 3.47 3.54 -16.69
C ALA A 250 3.48 2.17 -17.37
N ALA A 251 4.00 1.13 -16.71
CA ALA A 251 3.93 -0.26 -17.19
C ALA A 251 2.48 -0.75 -17.31
N LEU A 252 1.60 -0.23 -16.46
CA LEU A 252 0.15 -0.43 -16.55
C LEU A 252 -0.53 0.57 -17.48
N GLY A 253 0.18 1.34 -18.31
CA GLY A 253 -0.41 2.21 -19.33
C GLY A 253 -1.10 3.47 -18.82
N VAL A 254 -0.85 3.90 -17.58
CA VAL A 254 -1.25 5.24 -17.10
C VAL A 254 -0.26 6.26 -17.67
N SER A 255 -0.79 7.29 -18.34
CA SER A 255 0.04 8.34 -18.95
C SER A 255 -0.58 9.71 -18.72
N GLY A 256 0.25 10.64 -18.22
CA GLY A 256 -0.09 12.07 -18.11
C GLY A 256 0.14 12.85 -19.41
N ALA A 257 0.34 12.18 -20.55
CA ALA A 257 0.53 12.84 -21.83
C ALA A 257 -0.70 13.65 -22.22
N ARG A 258 -0.48 14.90 -22.67
CA ARG A 258 -1.58 15.76 -23.10
C ARG A 258 -2.26 15.19 -24.35
N PRO A 259 -3.60 15.22 -24.43
CA PRO A 259 -4.30 14.81 -25.65
C PRO A 259 -3.91 15.68 -26.85
N PRO A 260 -3.98 15.16 -28.08
CA PRO A 260 -3.70 15.93 -29.29
C PRO A 260 -4.61 17.16 -29.40
N LEU A 261 -4.03 18.33 -29.69
CA LEU A 261 -4.78 19.59 -29.80
C LEU A 261 -5.84 19.56 -30.91
N SER A 262 -5.65 18.75 -31.95
CA SER A 262 -6.65 18.55 -33.00
C SER A 262 -7.99 18.06 -32.46
N LEU A 263 -7.99 17.30 -31.37
CA LEU A 263 -9.19 16.82 -30.70
C LEU A 263 -10.00 17.98 -30.10
N ALA A 264 -9.35 19.08 -29.70
CA ALA A 264 -10.06 20.27 -29.20
C ALA A 264 -10.97 20.90 -30.27
N SER A 265 -10.67 20.70 -31.55
CA SER A 265 -11.48 21.19 -32.67
C SER A 265 -12.46 20.15 -33.20
N SER A 266 -12.06 18.86 -33.26
CA SER A 266 -12.90 17.80 -33.83
C SER A 266 -13.88 17.16 -32.86
N ASP A 267 -13.51 17.04 -31.58
CA ASP A 267 -14.38 16.60 -30.48
C ASP A 267 -13.93 17.26 -29.16
N PRO A 268 -14.38 18.51 -28.92
CA PRO A 268 -13.98 19.27 -27.73
C PRO A 268 -14.31 18.55 -26.42
N THR A 269 -15.39 17.78 -26.38
CA THR A 269 -15.81 17.05 -25.17
C THR A 269 -14.86 15.91 -24.87
N ALA A 270 -14.46 15.14 -25.90
CA ALA A 270 -13.43 14.13 -25.74
C ALA A 270 -12.08 14.73 -25.34
N TYR A 271 -11.71 15.89 -25.89
CA TYR A 271 -10.48 16.59 -25.49
C TYR A 271 -10.49 16.98 -24.01
N VAL A 272 -11.56 17.60 -23.52
CA VAL A 272 -11.65 17.97 -22.09
C VAL A 272 -11.60 16.74 -21.19
N ARG A 273 -12.33 15.66 -21.52
CA ARG A 273 -12.26 14.40 -20.77
C ARG A 273 -10.84 13.80 -20.74
N ALA A 274 -10.17 13.79 -21.89
CA ALA A 274 -8.80 13.29 -21.98
C ALA A 274 -7.81 14.17 -21.22
N LEU A 275 -8.03 15.49 -21.18
CA LEU A 275 -7.20 16.43 -20.44
C LEU A 275 -7.36 16.26 -18.91
N VAL A 276 -8.59 16.04 -18.43
CA VAL A 276 -8.84 15.70 -17.02
C VAL A 276 -8.11 14.41 -16.64
N SER A 277 -8.26 13.36 -17.44
CA SER A 277 -7.55 12.09 -17.25
C SER A 277 -6.02 12.26 -17.23
N ALA A 278 -5.47 13.08 -18.14
CA ALA A 278 -4.05 13.38 -18.15
C ALA A 278 -3.59 14.14 -16.89
N GLY A 279 -4.42 15.03 -16.35
CA GLY A 279 -4.14 15.74 -15.09
C GLY A 279 -4.13 14.79 -13.88
N GLU A 280 -5.11 13.91 -13.78
CA GLU A 280 -5.17 12.86 -12.74
C GLU A 280 -3.98 11.90 -12.83
N ALA A 281 -3.62 11.47 -14.04
CA ALA A 281 -2.44 10.64 -14.26
C ALA A 281 -1.14 11.37 -13.88
N ALA A 282 -1.05 12.69 -14.12
CA ALA A 282 0.09 13.49 -13.72
C ALA A 282 0.22 13.59 -12.19
N GLU A 283 -0.89 13.69 -11.45
CA GLU A 283 -0.88 13.65 -9.97
C GLU A 283 -0.36 12.29 -9.47
N LEU A 284 -0.88 11.18 -9.98
CA LEU A 284 -0.48 9.82 -9.59
C LEU A 284 0.99 9.48 -9.91
N THR A 285 1.58 10.16 -10.89
CA THR A 285 2.94 9.90 -11.38
C THR A 285 3.95 11.01 -11.02
N ALA A 286 3.51 12.03 -10.27
CA ALA A 286 4.32 13.20 -9.91
C ALA A 286 5.55 12.83 -9.07
N ARG A 287 6.67 13.51 -9.35
CA ARG A 287 7.86 13.50 -8.48
C ARG A 287 7.63 14.42 -7.28
N GLY A 288 8.13 14.06 -6.12
CA GLY A 288 7.85 14.76 -4.85
C GLY A 288 6.41 14.57 -4.38
N GLY A 289 5.72 13.53 -4.86
CA GLY A 289 4.32 13.25 -4.56
C GLY A 289 4.01 11.77 -4.75
N LEU A 290 2.77 11.44 -5.14
CA LEU A 290 2.30 10.04 -5.23
C LEU A 290 3.15 9.15 -6.15
N GLY A 291 3.78 9.71 -7.17
CA GLY A 291 4.64 8.94 -8.07
C GLY A 291 5.89 8.36 -7.40
N ASP A 292 6.29 8.87 -6.23
CA ASP A 292 7.46 8.44 -5.47
C ASP A 292 7.19 7.22 -4.57
N PHE A 293 5.93 6.81 -4.43
CA PHE A 293 5.57 5.63 -3.65
C PHE A 293 6.31 4.40 -4.20
N GLY A 294 6.81 3.55 -3.32
CA GLY A 294 7.43 2.29 -3.70
C GLY A 294 6.38 1.23 -3.98
N TRP A 295 6.63 0.42 -5.00
CA TRP A 295 5.87 -0.79 -5.32
C TRP A 295 6.79 -1.99 -5.11
N LEU A 296 6.48 -2.81 -4.12
CA LEU A 296 7.11 -4.11 -3.91
C LEU A 296 6.22 -5.17 -4.56
N VAL A 297 6.73 -5.80 -5.62
CA VAL A 297 6.02 -6.81 -6.40
C VAL A 297 6.66 -8.17 -6.20
N GLN A 298 5.90 -9.11 -5.67
CA GLN A 298 6.35 -10.46 -5.34
C GLN A 298 5.58 -11.49 -6.18
N PRO A 299 6.19 -12.12 -7.19
CA PRO A 299 5.58 -13.22 -7.92
C PRO A 299 5.55 -14.49 -7.05
N VAL A 300 4.50 -15.29 -7.21
CA VAL A 300 4.34 -16.61 -6.57
C VAL A 300 3.85 -17.61 -7.60
N GLY A 301 4.71 -18.53 -8.06
CA GLY A 301 4.30 -19.59 -9.01
C GLY A 301 3.81 -19.08 -10.38
N ILE A 302 4.22 -17.88 -10.77
CA ILE A 302 4.02 -17.23 -12.08
C ILE A 302 5.30 -16.48 -12.49
N ALA A 303 5.35 -15.95 -13.71
CA ALA A 303 6.47 -15.13 -14.16
C ALA A 303 6.59 -13.81 -13.36
N PRO A 304 7.80 -13.23 -13.22
CA PRO A 304 7.96 -11.91 -12.61
C PRO A 304 7.24 -10.79 -13.38
N TRP A 305 6.75 -9.79 -12.65
CA TRP A 305 6.16 -8.57 -13.21
C TRP A 305 6.90 -7.32 -12.71
N PRO A 306 7.12 -6.30 -13.56
CA PRO A 306 6.91 -6.29 -15.01
C PRO A 306 7.90 -7.23 -15.71
N GLY A 307 7.45 -7.92 -16.75
CA GLY A 307 8.26 -8.94 -17.44
C GLY A 307 9.61 -8.38 -17.86
N GLY A 308 10.70 -9.04 -17.42
CA GLY A 308 12.04 -8.67 -17.81
C GLY A 308 12.28 -8.93 -19.30
N ALA A 309 12.44 -7.87 -20.07
CA ALA A 309 13.23 -7.87 -21.30
C ALA A 309 13.97 -6.53 -21.42
N THR A 310 14.97 -6.35 -20.57
CA THR A 310 16.09 -5.45 -20.84
C THR A 310 17.38 -6.26 -20.72
N GLY A 311 17.61 -7.08 -21.73
CA GLY A 311 18.94 -7.53 -22.14
C GLY A 311 19.27 -6.90 -23.48
#